data_AF-A0A958RX89-F1
#
_entry.id   AF-A0A958RX89-F1
#
_cell.length_a   1.000
_cell.length_b   1.000
_cell.length_c   1.000
_cell.angle_alpha   90.00
_cell.angle_beta   90.00
_cell.angle_gamma   90.00
#
_symmetry.space_group_name_H-M   'P 1'
#
loop_
_entity.id
_entity.type
_entity.pdbx_description
1 polymer ?
#
loop_
_entity_poly.entity_id
_entity_poly.type
_entity_poly.pdbx_seq_one_letter_code
_entity_poly.pdbx_strand_id
1 'polypeptide(L)'
;MKYLYTLISFFTLISLNTHSQSDLIGTWYLDYIIKEGVTYPNYYNSYNVFNLEFTNGSGDLPGTLSFSSGHGCNASNGSYSVDTNEITINISATFLDDCFTRPYAIYEEIYYDELNCNSGLDCIQTYSITGTGDDQVLTLTNTDGNLLVFGKQAPTTLLVSTWWLHHIDIPGNPIIDIPVGDFPYLNLTDEIFISLPLLPELDGVGECEAFNAKYGVSFNGANNLYILEFVETLSACATQDYEGIYFEILGNDTTNFFEFEIIDDGSTLILTDLLGARLIFGDTTLSLDEYDVNEIDISLLQNPVKDKLLLNIDNQLLLENIEYTIYSIDGKQVKSSNLNSDSINVEGLVSGVYFIHFNDKNSSAKSLKFIKK
;
A
#
# COMPACT_ATOMS: atom_id res chain seq x y z
N MET A 1 -37.00 -27.00 27.45
CA MET A 1 -37.06 -25.82 26.57
C MET A 1 -36.15 -26.11 25.38
N LYS A 2 -36.73 -26.38 24.21
CA LYS A 2 -36.00 -26.64 22.96
C LYS A 2 -36.03 -25.36 22.14
N TYR A 3 -34.86 -24.78 21.86
CA TYR A 3 -34.74 -23.63 20.98
C TYR A 3 -34.78 -24.09 19.52
N LEU A 4 -35.76 -23.59 18.79
CA LEU A 4 -35.94 -23.78 17.35
C LEU A 4 -35.19 -22.63 16.67
N TYR A 5 -34.08 -22.92 15.99
CA TYR A 5 -33.37 -21.92 15.18
C TYR A 5 -34.01 -21.87 13.80
N THR A 6 -34.65 -20.74 13.50
CA THR A 6 -35.22 -20.43 12.19
C THR A 6 -34.08 -19.95 11.28
N LEU A 7 -33.71 -20.78 10.31
CA LEU A 7 -32.76 -20.44 9.25
C LEU A 7 -33.45 -19.44 8.29
N ILE A 8 -33.03 -18.17 8.30
CA ILE A 8 -33.48 -17.17 7.34
C ILE A 8 -32.51 -17.24 6.15
N SER A 9 -32.94 -17.88 5.07
CA SER A 9 -32.21 -17.90 3.80
C SER A 9 -32.38 -16.54 3.12
N PHE A 10 -31.31 -15.75 3.06
CA PHE A 10 -31.25 -14.52 2.28
C PHE A 10 -31.10 -14.91 0.80
N PHE A 11 -32.18 -14.84 0.03
CA PHE A 11 -32.11 -14.90 -1.43
C PHE A 11 -31.63 -13.54 -1.93
N THR A 12 -30.35 -13.43 -2.30
CA THR A 12 -29.86 -12.34 -3.12
C THR A 12 -30.50 -12.45 -4.51
N LEU A 13 -31.27 -11.45 -4.89
CA LEU A 13 -31.78 -11.29 -6.25
C LEU A 13 -30.60 -10.92 -7.15
N ILE A 14 -29.99 -11.92 -7.79
CA ILE A 14 -29.01 -11.70 -8.85
C ILE A 14 -29.79 -11.24 -10.08
N SER A 15 -29.71 -9.94 -10.40
CA SER A 15 -30.15 -9.43 -11.68
C SER A 15 -29.21 -9.95 -12.76
N LEU A 16 -29.68 -10.87 -13.59
CA LEU A 16 -28.96 -11.34 -14.78
C LEU A 16 -28.97 -10.23 -15.83
N ASN A 17 -27.95 -9.37 -15.82
CA ASN A 17 -27.67 -8.51 -16.96
C ASN A 17 -27.00 -9.38 -18.03
N THR A 18 -27.64 -9.50 -19.19
CA THR A 18 -27.02 -10.10 -20.37
C THR A 18 -26.00 -9.10 -20.92
N HIS A 19 -24.72 -9.30 -20.62
CA HIS A 19 -23.64 -8.48 -21.14
C HIS A 19 -23.32 -8.86 -22.57
N SER A 20 -23.13 -7.85 -23.42
CA SER A 20 -22.82 -8.07 -24.82
C SER A 20 -21.32 -8.22 -25.03
N GLN A 21 -20.88 -8.86 -26.12
CA GLN A 21 -19.46 -9.01 -26.47
C GLN A 21 -18.71 -7.67 -26.51
N SER A 22 -19.38 -6.55 -26.78
CA SER A 22 -18.74 -5.23 -26.74
C SER A 22 -18.30 -4.79 -25.35
N ASP A 23 -18.90 -5.34 -24.29
CA ASP A 23 -18.62 -4.94 -22.91
C ASP A 23 -17.28 -5.53 -22.41
N LEU A 24 -16.80 -6.61 -23.04
CA LEU A 24 -15.52 -7.26 -22.73
C LEU A 24 -14.31 -6.51 -23.31
N ILE A 25 -14.50 -5.71 -24.37
CA ILE A 25 -13.40 -5.10 -25.11
C ILE A 25 -12.60 -4.14 -24.22
N GLY A 26 -11.28 -4.18 -24.39
CA GLY A 26 -10.32 -3.34 -23.69
C GLY A 26 -9.48 -4.12 -22.68
N THR A 27 -8.75 -3.37 -21.88
CA THR A 27 -7.85 -3.92 -20.86
C THR A 27 -8.59 -4.10 -19.54
N TRP A 28 -8.28 -5.20 -18.86
CA TRP A 28 -8.76 -5.59 -17.55
C TRP A 28 -7.56 -5.96 -16.70
N TYR A 29 -7.43 -5.36 -15.53
CA TYR A 29 -6.29 -5.55 -14.65
C TYR A 29 -6.69 -6.48 -13.51
N LEU A 30 -5.89 -7.51 -13.27
CA LEU A 30 -6.19 -8.50 -12.25
C LEU A 30 -6.14 -7.83 -10.87
N ASP A 31 -7.24 -7.93 -10.14
CA ASP A 31 -7.39 -7.42 -8.79
C ASP A 31 -7.03 -8.52 -7.78
N TYR A 32 -7.68 -9.68 -7.88
CA TYR A 32 -7.38 -10.83 -7.03
C TYR A 32 -7.82 -12.15 -7.66
N ILE A 33 -7.29 -13.24 -7.10
CA ILE A 33 -7.65 -14.63 -7.45
C ILE A 33 -8.36 -15.25 -6.26
N ILE A 34 -9.46 -15.98 -6.48
CA ILE A 34 -10.02 -16.88 -5.47
C ILE A 34 -9.75 -18.31 -5.89
N LYS A 35 -8.89 -19.01 -5.15
CA LYS A 35 -8.54 -20.41 -5.43
C LYS A 35 -8.85 -21.26 -4.20
N GLU A 36 -9.66 -22.30 -4.40
CA GLU A 36 -10.12 -23.21 -3.34
C GLU A 36 -10.78 -22.48 -2.14
N GLY A 37 -11.41 -21.33 -2.42
CA GLY A 37 -12.08 -20.50 -1.41
C GLY A 37 -11.17 -19.51 -0.67
N VAL A 38 -9.88 -19.45 -1.00
CA VAL A 38 -8.92 -18.49 -0.44
C VAL A 38 -8.71 -17.35 -1.43
N THR A 39 -8.71 -16.11 -0.94
CA THR A 39 -8.46 -14.91 -1.74
C THR A 39 -6.97 -14.55 -1.72
N TYR A 40 -6.40 -14.39 -2.91
CA TYR A 40 -5.03 -13.96 -3.15
C TYR A 40 -5.05 -12.61 -3.89
N PRO A 41 -4.90 -11.48 -3.18
CA PRO A 41 -4.85 -10.16 -3.80
C PRO A 41 -3.59 -9.95 -4.63
N ASN A 42 -3.70 -9.16 -5.70
CA ASN A 42 -2.58 -8.81 -6.56
C ASN A 42 -1.78 -7.64 -5.98
N TYR A 43 -0.83 -7.95 -5.10
CA TYR A 43 0.13 -6.99 -4.54
C TYR A 43 1.43 -6.85 -5.34
N TYR A 44 1.44 -7.32 -6.59
CA TYR A 44 2.67 -7.64 -7.34
C TYR A 44 2.83 -6.84 -8.63
N ASN A 45 2.05 -5.75 -8.80
CA ASN A 45 2.02 -4.92 -10.01
C ASN A 45 3.16 -3.87 -10.10
N SER A 46 4.20 -3.94 -9.27
CA SER A 46 5.25 -2.89 -9.15
C SER A 46 6.05 -2.66 -10.43
N TYR A 47 6.34 -3.74 -11.18
CA TYR A 47 7.15 -3.70 -12.40
C TYR A 47 6.42 -4.21 -13.63
N ASN A 48 5.49 -5.13 -13.42
CA ASN A 48 4.78 -5.82 -14.48
C ASN A 48 3.31 -5.92 -14.13
N VAL A 49 2.46 -5.90 -15.15
CA VAL A 49 1.02 -5.84 -14.95
C VAL A 49 0.42 -7.21 -15.24
N PHE A 50 -0.39 -7.69 -14.29
CA PHE A 50 -1.31 -8.79 -14.54
C PHE A 50 -2.57 -8.26 -15.21
N ASN A 51 -2.75 -8.55 -16.49
CA ASN A 51 -3.89 -8.03 -17.25
C ASN A 51 -4.35 -8.97 -18.35
N LEU A 52 -5.60 -8.78 -18.75
CA LEU A 52 -6.17 -9.29 -19.98
C LEU A 52 -6.52 -8.13 -20.89
N GLU A 53 -6.25 -8.27 -22.18
CA GLU A 53 -6.72 -7.34 -23.20
C GLU A 53 -7.52 -8.11 -24.24
N PHE A 54 -8.81 -7.77 -24.34
CA PHE A 54 -9.70 -8.30 -25.36
C PHE A 54 -9.89 -7.28 -26.47
N THR A 55 -9.68 -7.71 -27.72
CA THR A 55 -9.84 -6.84 -28.89
C THR A 55 -10.89 -7.40 -29.85
N ASN A 56 -11.33 -6.57 -30.80
CA ASN A 56 -12.12 -7.01 -31.95
C ASN A 56 -11.26 -7.45 -33.16
N GLY A 57 -9.95 -7.58 -32.96
CA GLY A 57 -9.07 -8.14 -33.99
C GLY A 57 -9.39 -9.62 -34.21
N SER A 58 -9.17 -10.12 -35.42
CA SER A 58 -9.29 -11.56 -35.70
C SER A 58 -8.26 -12.33 -34.86
N GLY A 59 -8.72 -13.36 -34.15
CA GLY A 59 -7.83 -14.30 -33.44
C GLY A 59 -7.17 -15.31 -34.38
N ASP A 60 -6.35 -16.19 -33.80
CA ASP A 60 -5.61 -17.23 -34.53
C ASP A 60 -6.52 -18.35 -35.08
N LEU A 61 -7.71 -18.52 -34.47
CA LEU A 61 -8.68 -19.54 -34.86
C LEU A 61 -9.85 -18.96 -35.68
N PRO A 62 -10.39 -19.68 -36.67
CA PRO A 62 -11.52 -19.18 -37.46
C PRO A 62 -12.74 -18.83 -36.60
N GLY A 63 -13.25 -17.60 -36.75
CA GLY A 63 -14.44 -17.12 -36.02
C GLY A 63 -14.17 -16.65 -34.60
N THR A 64 -12.91 -16.59 -34.18
CA THR A 64 -12.50 -16.07 -32.86
C THR A 64 -11.95 -14.65 -32.95
N LEU A 65 -11.87 -13.99 -31.80
CA LEU A 65 -11.28 -12.68 -31.62
C LEU A 65 -9.92 -12.79 -30.92
N SER A 66 -9.09 -11.76 -31.02
CA SER A 66 -7.73 -11.74 -30.45
C SER A 66 -7.73 -11.29 -29.00
N PHE A 67 -7.01 -12.02 -28.15
CA PHE A 67 -6.70 -11.60 -26.78
C PHE A 67 -5.17 -11.61 -26.53
N SER A 68 -4.74 -10.82 -25.56
CA SER A 68 -3.41 -10.89 -24.96
C SER A 68 -3.49 -10.83 -23.45
N SER A 69 -2.48 -11.37 -22.78
CA SER A 69 -2.39 -11.44 -21.32
C SER A 69 -0.98 -11.12 -20.86
N GLY A 70 -0.86 -10.21 -19.88
CA GLY A 70 0.36 -9.98 -19.12
C GLY A 70 0.30 -10.76 -17.80
N HIS A 71 1.37 -11.47 -17.45
CA HIS A 71 1.39 -12.42 -16.34
C HIS A 71 2.36 -12.01 -15.22
N GLY A 72 2.75 -10.74 -15.15
CA GLY A 72 3.90 -10.38 -14.32
C GLY A 72 5.21 -10.66 -15.07
N CYS A 73 5.78 -11.86 -15.00
CA CYS A 73 7.04 -12.11 -15.71
C CYS A 73 6.84 -12.28 -17.21
N ASN A 74 5.87 -13.13 -17.55
CA ASN A 74 5.65 -13.58 -18.91
C ASN A 74 4.44 -12.90 -19.54
N ALA A 75 4.20 -13.23 -20.81
CA ALA A 75 3.01 -12.81 -21.51
C ALA A 75 2.50 -13.91 -22.43
N SER A 76 1.19 -13.95 -22.62
CA SER A 76 0.54 -14.85 -23.56
C SER A 76 -0.30 -14.10 -24.58
N ASN A 77 -0.49 -14.73 -25.73
CA ASN A 77 -1.46 -14.30 -26.72
C ASN A 77 -2.27 -15.49 -27.21
N GLY A 78 -3.38 -15.17 -27.86
CA GLY A 78 -4.15 -16.16 -28.58
C GLY A 78 -5.51 -15.63 -28.96
N SER A 79 -6.52 -16.49 -28.84
CA SER A 79 -7.86 -16.17 -29.26
C SER A 79 -8.92 -16.41 -28.19
N TYR A 80 -10.04 -15.70 -28.32
CA TYR A 80 -11.21 -15.90 -27.47
C TYR A 80 -12.49 -15.93 -28.29
N SER A 81 -13.50 -16.60 -27.75
CA SER A 81 -14.87 -16.56 -28.25
C SER A 81 -15.84 -16.47 -27.08
N VAL A 82 -17.00 -15.88 -27.33
CA VAL A 82 -17.99 -15.57 -26.30
C VAL A 82 -19.33 -16.16 -26.74
N ASP A 83 -19.95 -16.92 -25.85
CA ASP A 83 -21.39 -17.25 -25.88
C ASP A 83 -22.09 -16.52 -24.74
N THR A 84 -23.39 -16.73 -24.58
CA THR A 84 -24.30 -15.97 -23.72
C THR A 84 -23.74 -15.70 -22.31
N ASN A 85 -23.12 -16.70 -21.67
CA ASN A 85 -22.53 -16.57 -20.33
C ASN A 85 -21.12 -17.21 -20.22
N GLU A 86 -20.55 -17.64 -21.33
CA GLU A 86 -19.30 -18.40 -21.37
C GLU A 86 -18.29 -17.68 -22.25
N ILE A 87 -17.04 -17.69 -21.82
CA ILE A 87 -15.90 -17.26 -22.60
C ILE A 87 -14.96 -18.46 -22.75
N THR A 88 -14.58 -18.76 -23.98
CA THR A 88 -13.53 -19.72 -24.27
C THR A 88 -12.27 -18.94 -24.58
N ILE A 89 -11.23 -19.14 -23.77
CA ILE A 89 -9.89 -18.56 -23.98
C ILE A 89 -8.98 -19.68 -24.48
N ASN A 90 -8.28 -19.42 -25.58
CA ASN A 90 -7.34 -20.34 -26.20
C ASN A 90 -5.97 -19.66 -26.32
N ILE A 91 -5.04 -20.07 -25.45
CA ILE A 91 -3.67 -19.55 -25.42
C ILE A 91 -2.85 -20.23 -26.53
N SER A 92 -2.50 -19.46 -27.56
CA SER A 92 -1.75 -19.95 -28.73
C SER A 92 -0.24 -19.95 -28.50
N ALA A 93 0.26 -18.93 -27.78
CA ALA A 93 1.67 -18.82 -27.45
C ALA A 93 1.89 -18.11 -26.11
N THR A 94 3.00 -18.47 -25.47
CA THR A 94 3.50 -17.84 -24.23
C THR A 94 4.95 -17.46 -24.46
N PHE A 95 5.27 -16.21 -24.18
CA PHE A 95 6.62 -15.67 -24.18
C PHE A 95 7.22 -15.87 -22.79
N LEU A 96 8.32 -16.61 -22.71
CA LEU A 96 8.94 -17.01 -21.46
C LEU A 96 10.21 -16.21 -21.21
N ASP A 97 10.26 -15.52 -20.08
CA ASP A 97 11.43 -14.90 -19.47
C ASP A 97 11.74 -15.60 -18.14
N ASP A 98 13.01 -15.55 -17.73
CA ASP A 98 13.45 -16.06 -16.42
C ASP A 98 13.41 -14.93 -15.38
N CYS A 99 12.35 -14.91 -14.59
CA CYS A 99 12.20 -13.94 -13.50
C CYS A 99 12.66 -14.47 -12.13
N PHE A 100 13.32 -15.63 -12.09
CA PHE A 100 13.73 -16.30 -10.86
C PHE A 100 12.56 -16.44 -9.87
N THR A 101 12.83 -16.48 -8.57
CA THR A 101 11.80 -16.62 -7.53
C THR A 101 11.30 -15.26 -7.01
N ARG A 102 11.20 -14.25 -7.88
CA ARG A 102 10.60 -12.96 -7.49
C ARG A 102 9.12 -13.14 -7.13
N PRO A 103 8.54 -12.32 -6.24
CA PRO A 103 7.19 -12.53 -5.75
C PRO A 103 6.14 -12.55 -6.87
N TYR A 104 6.28 -11.67 -7.86
CA TYR A 104 5.39 -11.66 -9.03
C TYR A 104 5.52 -12.92 -9.90
N ALA A 105 6.70 -13.56 -9.95
CA ALA A 105 6.89 -14.80 -10.71
C ALA A 105 6.23 -16.01 -10.02
N ILE A 106 6.19 -16.02 -8.69
CA ILE A 106 5.44 -17.04 -7.93
C ILE A 106 3.92 -16.80 -8.06
N TYR A 107 3.48 -15.54 -8.03
CA TYR A 107 2.07 -15.17 -8.22
C TYR A 107 1.59 -15.45 -9.65
N GLU A 108 2.50 -15.36 -10.63
CA GLU A 108 2.23 -15.76 -12.00
C GLU A 108 1.75 -17.21 -12.11
N GLU A 109 2.38 -18.15 -11.41
CA GLU A 109 2.04 -19.57 -11.53
C GLU A 109 0.55 -19.79 -11.22
N ILE A 110 0.05 -19.20 -10.14
CA ILE A 110 -1.36 -19.30 -9.79
C ILE A 110 -2.27 -18.59 -10.80
N TYR A 111 -1.87 -17.41 -11.30
CA TYR A 111 -2.65 -16.68 -12.30
C TYR A 111 -2.79 -17.48 -13.61
N TYR A 112 -1.66 -17.98 -14.11
CA TYR A 112 -1.59 -18.69 -15.38
C TYR A 112 -2.34 -20.02 -15.33
N ASP A 113 -2.20 -20.77 -14.23
CA ASP A 113 -2.91 -22.05 -14.05
C ASP A 113 -4.42 -21.87 -14.10
N GLU A 114 -4.95 -20.85 -13.41
CA GLU A 114 -6.39 -20.57 -13.42
C GLU A 114 -6.86 -20.01 -14.78
N LEU A 115 -6.08 -19.15 -15.43
CA LEU A 115 -6.42 -18.57 -16.74
C LEU A 115 -6.44 -19.63 -17.85
N ASN A 116 -5.55 -20.61 -17.77
CA ASN A 116 -5.39 -21.68 -18.75
C ASN A 116 -6.14 -22.97 -18.36
N CYS A 117 -6.99 -22.93 -17.32
CA CYS A 117 -7.72 -24.09 -16.79
C CYS A 117 -6.82 -25.34 -16.63
N ASN A 118 -5.63 -25.18 -16.03
CA ASN A 118 -4.65 -26.26 -15.86
C ASN A 118 -4.22 -26.95 -17.19
N SER A 119 -3.92 -26.16 -18.24
CA SER A 119 -3.51 -26.64 -19.57
C SER A 119 -4.61 -27.31 -20.41
N GLY A 120 -5.86 -26.89 -20.24
CA GLY A 120 -6.95 -27.29 -21.11
C GLY A 120 -6.78 -26.72 -22.52
N LEU A 121 -6.97 -27.55 -23.56
CA LEU A 121 -6.89 -27.10 -24.96
C LEU A 121 -7.94 -26.02 -25.32
N ASP A 122 -9.03 -25.96 -24.55
CA ASP A 122 -10.07 -24.94 -24.61
C ASP A 122 -10.52 -24.61 -23.18
N CYS A 123 -9.94 -23.57 -22.58
CA CYS A 123 -10.33 -23.14 -21.24
C CYS A 123 -11.66 -22.39 -21.33
N ILE A 124 -12.75 -23.11 -21.03
CA ILE A 124 -14.10 -22.56 -20.98
C ILE A 124 -14.36 -22.07 -19.56
N GLN A 125 -14.68 -20.78 -19.44
CA GLN A 125 -14.98 -20.13 -18.18
C GLN A 125 -16.36 -19.48 -18.28
N THR A 126 -17.11 -19.49 -17.19
CA THR A 126 -18.25 -18.58 -17.10
C THR A 126 -17.75 -17.18 -16.78
N TYR A 127 -18.41 -16.15 -17.28
CA TYR A 127 -18.02 -14.77 -16.99
C TYR A 127 -19.20 -13.90 -16.57
N SER A 128 -18.90 -12.88 -15.76
CA SER A 128 -19.84 -11.81 -15.45
C SER A 128 -19.12 -10.47 -15.45
N ILE A 129 -19.79 -9.44 -15.96
CA ILE A 129 -19.35 -8.05 -15.81
C ILE A 129 -20.33 -7.36 -14.88
N THR A 130 -19.85 -6.59 -13.93
CA THR A 130 -20.66 -5.73 -13.07
C THR A 130 -20.10 -4.32 -13.05
N GLY A 131 -20.82 -3.36 -12.48
CA GLY A 131 -20.40 -1.95 -12.45
C GLY A 131 -20.55 -1.23 -13.80
N THR A 132 -20.00 -0.02 -13.87
CA THR A 132 -20.07 0.86 -15.06
C THR A 132 -18.83 1.74 -15.16
N GLY A 133 -18.37 2.03 -16.38
CA GLY A 133 -17.19 2.89 -16.59
C GLY A 133 -15.93 2.30 -15.95
N ASP A 134 -15.22 3.10 -15.17
CA ASP A 134 -13.98 2.69 -14.50
C ASP A 134 -14.23 1.75 -13.30
N ASP A 135 -15.47 1.69 -12.79
CA ASP A 135 -15.87 0.79 -11.70
C ASP A 135 -16.32 -0.59 -12.22
N GLN A 136 -16.08 -0.90 -13.50
CA GLN A 136 -16.42 -2.20 -14.03
C GLN A 136 -15.53 -3.30 -13.45
N VAL A 137 -16.17 -4.41 -13.09
CA VAL A 137 -15.50 -5.62 -12.60
C VAL A 137 -15.85 -6.78 -13.52
N LEU A 138 -14.82 -7.42 -14.07
CA LEU A 138 -14.93 -8.68 -14.80
C LEU A 138 -14.55 -9.82 -13.85
N THR A 139 -15.41 -10.83 -13.76
CA THR A 139 -15.12 -12.08 -13.05
C THR A 139 -15.14 -13.22 -14.04
N LEU A 140 -14.05 -13.97 -14.12
CA LEU A 140 -13.97 -15.25 -14.82
C LEU A 140 -14.02 -16.37 -13.79
N THR A 141 -14.83 -17.40 -14.03
CA THR A 141 -14.97 -18.58 -13.17
C THR A 141 -14.67 -19.83 -13.96
N ASN A 142 -13.63 -20.57 -13.55
CA ASN A 142 -13.28 -21.82 -14.21
C ASN A 142 -14.14 -23.00 -13.71
N THR A 143 -13.91 -24.19 -14.28
CA THR A 143 -14.70 -25.39 -13.99
C THR A 143 -14.54 -25.91 -12.57
N ASP A 144 -13.43 -25.56 -11.91
CA ASP A 144 -13.16 -25.93 -10.52
C ASP A 144 -13.83 -24.96 -9.52
N GLY A 145 -14.44 -23.88 -10.02
CA GLY A 145 -15.08 -22.85 -9.22
C GLY A 145 -14.12 -21.76 -8.72
N ASN A 146 -12.85 -21.78 -9.16
CA ASN A 146 -11.89 -20.72 -8.88
C ASN A 146 -12.21 -19.48 -9.71
N LEU A 147 -11.88 -18.31 -9.19
CA LEU A 147 -12.24 -17.02 -9.75
C LEU A 147 -10.99 -16.20 -10.08
N LEU A 148 -11.00 -15.57 -11.25
CA LEU A 148 -10.12 -14.45 -11.58
C LEU A 148 -10.96 -13.18 -11.62
N VAL A 149 -10.62 -12.19 -10.80
CA VAL A 149 -11.38 -10.93 -10.69
C VAL A 149 -10.53 -9.79 -11.18
N PHE A 150 -11.08 -8.98 -12.09
CA PHE A 150 -10.38 -7.88 -12.76
C PHE A 150 -11.16 -6.58 -12.67
N GLY A 151 -10.44 -5.47 -12.50
CA GLY A 151 -10.96 -4.11 -12.61
C GLY A 151 -10.53 -3.40 -13.90
N LYS A 152 -11.00 -2.17 -14.12
CA LYS A 152 -10.53 -1.29 -15.20
C LYS A 152 -9.28 -0.48 -14.85
N GLN A 153 -8.86 -0.52 -13.60
CA GLN A 153 -7.64 0.11 -13.11
C GLN A 153 -6.74 -0.94 -12.46
N ALA A 154 -5.43 -0.81 -12.64
CA ALA A 154 -4.47 -1.68 -11.97
C ALA A 154 -4.48 -1.42 -10.46
N PRO A 155 -4.49 -2.48 -9.62
CA PRO A 155 -4.25 -2.33 -8.19
C PRO A 155 -2.95 -1.57 -7.91
N THR A 156 -3.03 -0.59 -7.01
CA THR A 156 -1.89 0.26 -6.62
C THR A 156 -1.21 -0.21 -5.34
N THR A 157 -1.82 -1.12 -4.59
CA THR A 157 -1.26 -1.71 -3.37
C THR A 157 -0.12 -2.66 -3.74
N LEU A 158 1.04 -2.51 -3.09
CA LEU A 158 2.25 -3.28 -3.40
C LEU A 158 2.83 -3.90 -2.13
N LEU A 159 3.23 -5.18 -2.20
CA LEU A 159 3.98 -5.84 -1.13
C LEU A 159 5.42 -5.33 -1.09
N VAL A 160 6.06 -5.24 -2.27
CA VAL A 160 7.42 -4.76 -2.46
C VAL A 160 7.45 -3.24 -2.22
N SER A 161 7.77 -2.86 -0.99
CA SER A 161 7.80 -1.49 -0.49
C SER A 161 8.66 -1.41 0.77
N THR A 162 8.85 -0.19 1.26
CA THR A 162 9.33 0.07 2.62
C THR A 162 8.13 0.18 3.57
N TRP A 163 8.15 -0.63 4.62
CA TRP A 163 7.12 -0.73 5.64
C TRP A 163 7.71 -0.33 7.00
N TRP A 164 7.07 0.60 7.71
CA TRP A 164 7.56 1.15 8.97
C TRP A 164 6.87 0.46 10.14
N LEU A 165 7.63 -0.14 11.05
CA LEU A 165 7.06 -0.89 12.17
C LEU A 165 6.36 0.08 13.14
N HIS A 166 5.09 -0.15 13.42
CA HIS A 166 4.28 0.68 14.33
C HIS A 166 4.01 -0.04 15.65
N HIS A 167 3.71 -1.34 15.60
CA HIS A 167 3.37 -2.13 16.79
C HIS A 167 3.87 -3.57 16.70
N ILE A 168 4.16 -4.16 17.85
CA ILE A 168 4.38 -5.60 18.03
C ILE A 168 3.30 -6.13 18.98
N ASP A 169 2.50 -7.09 18.52
CA ASP A 169 1.44 -7.74 19.30
C ASP A 169 1.78 -9.22 19.49
N ILE A 170 2.09 -9.62 20.72
CA ILE A 170 2.40 -11.00 21.07
C ILE A 170 1.27 -11.55 21.94
N PRO A 171 0.64 -12.68 21.56
CA PRO A 171 -0.46 -13.26 22.33
C PRO A 171 -0.13 -13.46 23.81
N GLY A 172 -0.90 -12.79 24.68
CA GLY A 172 -0.74 -12.87 26.13
C GLY A 172 0.19 -11.83 26.75
N ASN A 173 0.84 -10.99 25.93
CA ASN A 173 1.66 -9.87 26.38
C ASN A 173 0.96 -8.51 26.10
N PRO A 174 1.34 -7.43 26.78
CA PRO A 174 0.96 -6.08 26.35
C PRO A 174 1.50 -5.79 24.95
N ILE A 175 0.73 -5.04 24.16
CA ILE A 175 1.19 -4.51 22.87
C ILE A 175 2.39 -3.60 23.13
N ILE A 176 3.41 -3.74 22.28
CA ILE A 176 4.60 -2.89 22.29
C ILE A 176 4.40 -1.85 21.18
N ASP A 177 4.20 -0.60 21.58
CA ASP A 177 4.15 0.54 20.66
C ASP A 177 5.56 1.02 20.34
N ILE A 178 5.84 1.24 19.05
CA ILE A 178 7.11 1.82 18.63
C ILE A 178 7.14 3.30 19.03
N PRO A 179 8.17 3.78 19.76
CA PRO A 179 8.27 5.17 20.18
C PRO A 179 8.23 6.14 19.00
N VAL A 180 7.51 7.26 19.18
CA VAL A 180 7.48 8.31 18.17
C VAL A 180 8.87 8.93 18.02
N GLY A 181 9.34 9.02 16.76
CA GLY A 181 10.69 9.47 16.43
C GLY A 181 11.68 8.33 16.22
N ASP A 182 11.28 7.08 16.51
CA ASP A 182 11.97 5.91 16.02
C ASP A 182 11.48 5.58 14.60
N PHE A 183 12.36 4.98 13.81
CA PHE A 183 12.10 4.68 12.41
C PHE A 183 12.48 3.24 12.02
N PRO A 184 12.09 2.20 12.81
CA PRO A 184 12.29 0.83 12.40
C PRO A 184 11.52 0.54 11.12
N TYR A 185 12.16 -0.15 10.20
CA TYR A 185 11.54 -0.48 8.92
C TYR A 185 11.94 -1.86 8.42
N LEU A 186 11.11 -2.38 7.53
CA LEU A 186 11.31 -3.55 6.71
C LEU A 186 11.16 -3.12 5.25
N ASN A 187 12.19 -3.29 4.44
CA ASN A 187 12.21 -2.97 3.03
C ASN A 187 12.26 -4.26 2.21
N LEU A 188 11.14 -4.58 1.55
CA LEU A 188 11.03 -5.73 0.65
C LEU A 188 11.39 -5.28 -0.76
N THR A 189 12.33 -5.97 -1.42
CA THR A 189 12.81 -5.61 -2.77
C THR A 189 12.58 -6.75 -3.78
N ASP A 190 12.66 -6.44 -5.07
CA ASP A 190 12.70 -7.42 -6.16
C ASP A 190 14.16 -7.77 -6.58
N GLU A 191 15.15 -7.26 -5.84
CA GLU A 191 16.57 -7.44 -6.16
C GLU A 191 17.04 -8.84 -5.76
N ILE A 192 17.67 -9.54 -6.69
CA ILE A 192 18.23 -10.88 -6.47
C ILE A 192 19.74 -10.80 -6.73
N PHE A 193 20.54 -11.05 -5.69
CA PHE A 193 21.95 -11.33 -5.90
C PHE A 193 22.15 -12.78 -6.32
N ILE A 194 23.08 -13.01 -7.25
CA ILE A 194 23.48 -14.33 -7.77
C ILE A 194 24.23 -15.19 -6.71
N SER A 195 23.63 -15.33 -5.53
CA SER A 195 24.03 -16.20 -4.43
C SER A 195 22.87 -17.16 -4.17
N LEU A 196 23.17 -18.43 -3.86
CA LEU A 196 22.13 -19.41 -3.54
C LEU A 196 21.70 -19.25 -2.07
N PRO A 197 20.39 -19.30 -1.75
CA PRO A 197 19.25 -19.42 -2.66
C PRO A 197 18.99 -18.11 -3.44
N LEU A 198 18.53 -18.25 -4.69
CA LEU A 198 18.22 -17.14 -5.62
C LEU A 198 16.91 -16.43 -5.26
N LEU A 199 16.81 -15.95 -4.02
CA LEU A 199 15.65 -15.26 -3.49
C LEU A 199 15.85 -13.74 -3.50
N PRO A 200 14.77 -12.95 -3.57
CA PRO A 200 14.83 -11.52 -3.36
C PRO A 200 15.39 -11.14 -1.99
N GLU A 201 16.10 -10.02 -1.94
CA GLU A 201 16.63 -9.46 -0.71
C GLU A 201 15.59 -8.60 0.02
N LEU A 202 15.68 -8.61 1.33
CA LEU A 202 15.09 -7.60 2.20
C LEU A 202 16.15 -7.00 3.10
N ASP A 203 15.94 -5.75 3.49
CA ASP A 203 16.76 -5.05 4.46
C ASP A 203 15.88 -4.30 5.44
N GLY A 204 16.46 -3.87 6.55
CA GLY A 204 15.74 -3.08 7.51
C GLY A 204 16.62 -2.56 8.62
N VAL A 205 15.97 -1.82 9.51
CA VAL A 205 16.58 -1.31 10.74
C VAL A 205 15.62 -1.57 11.88
N GLY A 206 16.16 -1.99 13.02
CA GLY A 206 15.46 -2.03 14.30
C GLY A 206 15.47 -0.66 14.96
N GLU A 207 15.92 -0.60 16.20
CA GLU A 207 16.11 0.67 16.92
C GLU A 207 17.51 1.24 16.61
N CYS A 208 18.51 0.37 16.59
CA CYS A 208 19.92 0.70 16.45
C CYS A 208 20.58 -0.10 15.32
N GLU A 209 20.28 -1.39 15.24
CA GLU A 209 20.96 -2.30 14.35
C GLU A 209 20.24 -2.38 13.01
N ALA A 210 21.03 -2.52 11.94
CA ALA A 210 20.51 -2.84 10.63
C ALA A 210 20.49 -4.36 10.45
N PHE A 211 19.58 -4.85 9.64
CA PHE A 211 19.55 -6.25 9.23
C PHE A 211 19.41 -6.37 7.71
N ASN A 212 19.87 -7.51 7.21
CA ASN A 212 19.64 -7.97 5.86
C ASN A 212 19.18 -9.42 5.90
N ALA A 213 18.33 -9.80 4.97
CA ALA A 213 17.90 -11.18 4.80
C ALA A 213 17.43 -11.41 3.37
N LYS A 214 17.07 -12.64 3.06
CA LYS A 214 16.31 -12.99 1.86
C LYS A 214 14.89 -13.33 2.24
N TYR A 215 13.97 -13.20 1.29
CA TYR A 215 12.60 -13.65 1.49
C TYR A 215 12.01 -14.34 0.28
N GLY A 216 10.95 -15.10 0.51
CA GLY A 216 10.09 -15.59 -0.55
C GLY A 216 8.63 -15.53 -0.14
N VAL A 217 7.75 -15.70 -1.12
CA VAL A 217 6.31 -15.77 -0.92
C VAL A 217 5.79 -17.15 -1.32
N SER A 218 4.66 -17.56 -0.74
CA SER A 218 3.96 -18.76 -1.15
C SER A 218 2.45 -18.65 -0.93
N PHE A 219 1.67 -19.30 -1.79
CA PHE A 219 0.21 -19.22 -1.84
C PHE A 219 -0.46 -20.55 -1.46
N ASN A 220 0.05 -21.21 -0.43
CA ASN A 220 -0.47 -22.49 0.04
C ASN A 220 -1.50 -22.28 1.17
N GLY A 221 -2.77 -22.11 0.80
CA GLY A 221 -3.89 -21.96 1.74
C GLY A 221 -4.01 -20.58 2.38
N ALA A 222 -3.00 -19.71 2.23
CA ALA A 222 -2.99 -18.32 2.68
C ALA A 222 -1.92 -17.52 1.89
N ASN A 223 -1.84 -16.21 2.09
CA ASN A 223 -0.76 -15.36 1.62
C ASN A 223 0.40 -15.48 2.60
N ASN A 224 1.50 -16.13 2.22
CA ASN A 224 2.61 -16.38 3.12
C ASN A 224 3.90 -15.72 2.64
N LEU A 225 4.71 -15.28 3.60
CA LEU A 225 6.07 -14.75 3.43
C LEU A 225 7.00 -15.52 4.36
N TYR A 226 8.19 -15.89 3.90
CA TYR A 226 9.20 -16.51 4.74
C TYR A 226 10.55 -15.79 4.59
N ILE A 227 11.31 -15.73 5.68
CA ILE A 227 12.59 -15.02 5.76
C ILE A 227 13.72 -16.03 5.95
N LEU A 228 14.80 -15.89 5.19
CA LEU A 228 16.00 -16.74 5.25
C LEU A 228 17.24 -15.88 5.35
N GLU A 229 18.33 -16.46 5.85
CA GLU A 229 19.65 -15.79 5.89
C GLU A 229 19.60 -14.45 6.63
N PHE A 230 18.77 -14.34 7.68
CA PHE A 230 18.70 -13.15 8.52
C PHE A 230 20.04 -12.90 9.22
N VAL A 231 20.60 -11.71 9.00
CA VAL A 231 21.84 -11.26 9.64
C VAL A 231 21.64 -9.82 10.09
N GLU A 232 22.04 -9.53 11.33
CA GLU A 232 22.01 -8.21 11.93
C GLU A 232 23.42 -7.67 12.19
N THR A 233 23.54 -6.35 12.25
CA THR A 233 24.73 -5.69 12.78
C THR A 233 24.79 -5.84 14.31
N LEU A 234 25.99 -5.74 14.88
CA LEU A 234 26.22 -5.83 16.33
C LEU A 234 27.01 -4.61 16.79
N SER A 235 26.32 -3.50 16.96
CA SER A 235 26.81 -2.26 17.54
C SER A 235 26.45 -2.19 19.02
N ALA A 236 26.95 -1.16 19.71
CA ALA A 236 26.64 -0.94 21.12
C ALA A 236 25.78 0.33 21.23
N CYS A 237 24.46 0.14 21.31
CA CYS A 237 23.51 1.20 21.60
C CYS A 237 23.05 1.19 23.06
N ALA A 238 22.56 2.34 23.53
CA ALA A 238 22.18 2.55 24.93
C ALA A 238 20.82 1.93 25.30
N THR A 239 19.96 1.71 24.30
CA THR A 239 18.60 1.17 24.41
C THR A 239 18.34 0.18 23.27
N GLN A 240 17.56 -0.87 23.57
CA GLN A 240 17.11 -1.94 22.67
C GLN A 240 15.74 -2.43 23.19
N ASP A 241 14.81 -1.50 23.40
CA ASP A 241 13.61 -1.76 24.21
C ASP A 241 12.63 -2.71 23.50
N TYR A 242 12.62 -2.70 22.16
CA TYR A 242 11.81 -3.60 21.33
C TYR A 242 12.63 -4.35 20.26
N GLU A 243 13.84 -3.89 19.92
CA GLU A 243 14.65 -4.43 18.84
C GLU A 243 14.89 -5.94 18.96
N GLY A 244 15.27 -6.41 20.15
CA GLY A 244 15.52 -7.85 20.36
C GLY A 244 14.28 -8.70 20.11
N ILE A 245 13.09 -8.21 20.45
CA ILE A 245 11.81 -8.90 20.21
C ILE A 245 11.47 -8.87 18.71
N TYR A 246 11.64 -7.71 18.07
CA TYR A 246 11.40 -7.55 16.64
C TYR A 246 12.28 -8.53 15.82
N PHE A 247 13.57 -8.60 16.13
CA PHE A 247 14.51 -9.48 15.45
C PHE A 247 14.32 -10.95 15.82
N GLU A 248 13.93 -11.26 17.06
CA GLU A 248 13.57 -12.64 17.43
C GLU A 248 12.39 -13.14 16.60
N ILE A 249 11.38 -12.30 16.35
CA ILE A 249 10.23 -12.68 15.52
C ILE A 249 10.68 -12.90 14.07
N LEU A 250 11.43 -11.97 13.47
CA LEU A 250 11.87 -12.05 12.07
C LEU A 250 12.88 -13.17 11.78
N GLY A 251 13.88 -13.31 12.65
CA GLY A 251 15.10 -14.08 12.38
C GLY A 251 15.15 -15.48 12.98
N ASN A 252 14.16 -15.87 13.81
CA ASN A 252 14.14 -17.20 14.42
C ASN A 252 13.68 -18.27 13.41
N ASP A 253 14.52 -19.28 13.16
CA ASP A 253 14.26 -20.39 12.24
C ASP A 253 12.94 -21.17 12.48
N THR A 254 12.30 -20.98 13.64
CA THR A 254 11.00 -21.60 13.96
C THR A 254 9.80 -20.71 13.67
N THR A 255 9.98 -19.40 13.55
CA THR A 255 8.91 -18.39 13.40
C THR A 255 9.12 -17.46 12.20
N ASN A 256 10.21 -17.62 11.44
CA ASN A 256 10.52 -16.88 10.21
C ASN A 256 9.59 -17.21 9.00
N PHE A 257 8.37 -17.65 9.28
CA PHE A 257 7.30 -17.91 8.34
C PHE A 257 6.05 -17.18 8.82
N PHE A 258 5.49 -16.34 7.95
CA PHE A 258 4.44 -15.40 8.27
C PHE A 258 3.28 -15.58 7.30
N GLU A 259 2.06 -15.64 7.83
CA GLU A 259 0.90 -15.21 7.06
C GLU A 259 0.93 -13.67 7.00
N PHE A 260 0.63 -13.09 5.83
CA PHE A 260 0.58 -11.65 5.69
C PHE A 260 -0.74 -11.15 5.11
N GLU A 261 -1.13 -9.96 5.53
CA GLU A 261 -2.25 -9.20 4.97
C GLU A 261 -1.85 -7.75 4.78
N ILE A 262 -2.34 -7.13 3.70
CA ILE A 262 -2.25 -5.67 3.51
C ILE A 262 -3.67 -5.12 3.57
N ILE A 263 -3.93 -4.29 4.58
CA ILE A 263 -5.24 -3.72 4.89
C ILE A 263 -5.21 -2.18 4.80
N ASP A 264 -6.33 -1.55 5.15
CA ASP A 264 -6.49 -0.09 5.17
C ASP A 264 -6.08 0.57 3.84
N ASP A 265 -6.71 0.11 2.75
CA ASP A 265 -6.48 0.57 1.39
C ASP A 265 -5.01 0.52 0.93
N GLY A 266 -4.24 -0.41 1.50
CA GLY A 266 -2.83 -0.60 1.14
C GLY A 266 -1.82 0.06 2.07
N SER A 267 -2.29 0.73 3.13
CA SER A 267 -1.43 1.51 4.03
C SER A 267 -0.87 0.71 5.21
N THR A 268 -1.39 -0.49 5.48
CA THR A 268 -0.96 -1.29 6.64
C THR A 268 -0.60 -2.72 6.24
N LEU A 269 0.64 -3.14 6.50
CA LEU A 269 1.11 -4.52 6.38
C LEU A 269 1.11 -5.18 7.76
N ILE A 270 0.56 -6.39 7.84
CA ILE A 270 0.61 -7.20 9.05
C ILE A 270 1.29 -8.53 8.71
N LEU A 271 2.33 -8.87 9.46
CA LEU A 271 2.99 -10.18 9.41
C LEU A 271 2.62 -10.95 10.68
N THR A 272 2.02 -12.13 10.54
CA THR A 272 1.62 -13.00 11.66
C THR A 272 2.40 -14.30 11.62
N ASP A 273 3.20 -14.57 12.66
CA ASP A 273 4.00 -15.80 12.74
C ASP A 273 3.15 -17.04 13.13
N LEU A 274 3.77 -18.21 13.14
CA LEU A 274 3.13 -19.48 13.51
C LEU A 274 2.66 -19.56 14.97
N LEU A 275 3.15 -18.68 15.84
CA LEU A 275 2.76 -18.59 17.26
C LEU A 275 1.69 -17.51 17.49
N GLY A 276 1.32 -16.77 16.45
CA GLY A 276 0.34 -15.68 16.47
C GLY A 276 0.93 -14.33 16.86
N ALA A 277 2.25 -14.18 16.97
CA ALA A 277 2.88 -12.87 17.12
C ALA A 277 2.71 -12.07 15.84
N ARG A 278 2.37 -10.79 15.97
CA ARG A 278 2.06 -9.89 14.85
C ARG A 278 3.00 -8.71 14.85
N LEU A 279 3.63 -8.47 13.70
CA LEU A 279 4.34 -7.25 13.39
C LEU A 279 3.43 -6.39 12.51
N ILE A 280 3.06 -5.21 12.99
CA ILE A 280 2.15 -4.30 12.29
C ILE A 280 2.94 -3.10 11.81
N PHE A 281 2.91 -2.87 10.50
CA PHE A 281 3.65 -1.82 9.82
C PHE A 281 2.70 -0.87 9.08
N GLY A 282 3.08 0.41 9.00
CA GLY A 282 2.47 1.39 8.10
C GLY A 282 3.31 1.71 6.88
N ASP A 283 2.70 2.28 5.85
CA ASP A 283 3.36 2.80 4.65
C ASP A 283 4.06 4.16 4.88
N THR A 284 3.80 4.79 6.03
CA THR A 284 4.51 5.98 6.52
C THR A 284 5.09 5.76 7.91
N THR A 285 6.09 6.55 8.27
CA THR A 285 6.59 6.60 9.66
C THR A 285 5.49 7.02 10.61
N LEU A 286 5.58 6.60 11.88
CA LEU A 286 4.85 7.25 12.96
C LEU A 286 5.42 8.66 13.13
N SER A 287 4.88 9.63 12.40
CA SER A 287 5.16 11.03 12.66
C SER A 287 4.42 11.45 13.92
N LEU A 288 4.99 12.39 14.68
CA LEU A 288 4.14 13.33 15.38
C LEU A 288 3.27 13.97 14.30
N ASP A 289 1.96 13.80 14.36
CA ASP A 289 1.09 14.76 13.69
C ASP A 289 1.61 16.17 14.05
N GLU A 290 1.45 17.10 13.12
CA GLU A 290 1.56 18.55 13.31
C GLU A 290 0.50 19.07 14.32
N TYR A 291 0.27 18.33 15.40
CA TYR A 291 -0.69 18.54 16.47
C TYR A 291 0.07 18.63 17.79
N ASP A 292 0.88 19.69 17.88
CA ASP A 292 1.43 20.17 19.12
C ASP A 292 0.25 20.55 20.04
N VAL A 293 0.00 19.75 21.07
CA VAL A 293 -1.05 19.98 22.09
C VAL A 293 -0.81 21.30 22.86
N ASN A 294 0.28 22.01 22.56
CA ASN A 294 0.58 23.33 23.09
C ASN A 294 0.75 24.42 22.02
N GLU A 295 0.44 24.20 20.74
CA GLU A 295 0.63 25.23 19.72
C GLU A 295 -0.25 26.48 19.96
N ILE A 296 0.35 27.66 19.87
CA ILE A 296 -0.37 28.93 20.02
C ILE A 296 -1.31 29.08 18.82
N ASP A 297 -2.63 29.08 19.02
CA ASP A 297 -3.57 29.26 17.90
C ASP A 297 -3.59 30.71 17.38
N ILE A 298 -2.66 30.98 16.48
CA ILE A 298 -2.53 32.23 15.71
C ILE A 298 -2.67 31.91 14.24
N SER A 299 -3.49 32.68 13.53
CA SER A 299 -3.60 32.61 12.07
C SER A 299 -3.62 34.00 11.42
N LEU A 300 -3.37 34.06 10.12
CA LEU A 300 -3.38 35.32 9.36
C LEU A 300 -4.79 35.59 8.84
N LEU A 301 -5.33 36.77 9.15
CA LEU A 301 -6.60 37.24 8.56
C LEU A 301 -6.44 37.66 7.09
N GLN A 302 -5.19 37.88 6.64
CA GLN A 302 -4.89 38.34 5.30
C GLN A 302 -3.53 37.89 4.80
N ASN A 303 -3.51 37.43 3.55
CA ASN A 303 -2.31 37.16 2.78
C ASN A 303 -2.66 37.25 1.27
N PRO A 304 -2.06 38.14 0.45
CA PRO A 304 -0.92 39.03 0.73
C PRO A 304 -1.25 40.31 1.51
N VAL A 305 -0.25 40.92 2.15
CA VAL A 305 -0.35 42.12 3.01
C VAL A 305 0.36 43.34 2.42
N LYS A 306 -0.16 44.55 2.68
CA LYS A 306 0.49 45.83 2.34
C LYS A 306 1.25 46.42 3.53
N ASP A 307 0.54 46.90 4.55
CA ASP A 307 1.17 47.73 5.60
C ASP A 307 1.11 47.09 6.98
N LYS A 308 0.05 46.31 7.25
CA LYS A 308 -0.19 45.66 8.55
C LYS A 308 -0.66 44.23 8.38
N LEU A 309 0.02 43.29 9.03
CA LEU A 309 -0.40 41.90 9.14
C LEU A 309 -1.46 41.83 10.25
N LEU A 310 -2.67 41.39 9.92
CA LEU A 310 -3.75 41.20 10.89
C LEU A 310 -3.79 39.72 11.30
N LEU A 311 -3.88 39.47 12.60
CA LEU A 311 -3.84 38.15 13.22
C LEU A 311 -5.21 37.80 13.80
N ASN A 312 -5.63 36.55 13.66
CA ASN A 312 -6.68 35.98 14.49
C ASN A 312 -6.01 35.22 15.64
N ILE A 313 -6.43 35.52 16.88
CA ILE A 313 -5.85 34.97 18.10
C ILE A 313 -7.01 34.62 19.03
N ASP A 314 -7.20 33.33 19.28
CA ASP A 314 -8.39 32.80 19.97
C ASP A 314 -8.43 33.20 21.47
N ASN A 315 -7.30 33.61 22.05
CA ASN A 315 -7.24 34.10 23.43
C ASN A 315 -6.35 35.35 23.58
N GLN A 316 -6.99 36.53 23.62
CA GLN A 316 -6.30 37.84 23.74
C GLN A 316 -5.50 38.02 25.04
N LEU A 317 -5.72 37.19 26.07
CA LEU A 317 -4.96 37.24 27.34
C LEU A 317 -3.53 36.69 27.19
N LEU A 318 -3.19 36.05 26.06
CA LEU A 318 -1.86 35.50 25.78
C LEU A 318 -0.89 36.50 25.13
N LEU A 319 -1.40 37.64 24.63
CA LEU A 319 -0.61 38.64 23.91
C LEU A 319 0.64 39.10 24.67
N GLU A 320 0.54 39.29 25.99
CA GLU A 320 1.66 39.80 26.82
C GLU A 320 2.86 38.84 26.95
N ASN A 321 2.74 37.59 26.48
CA ASN A 321 3.78 36.57 26.59
C ASN A 321 4.28 36.02 25.25
N ILE A 322 3.78 36.53 24.12
CA ILE A 322 4.16 36.06 22.79
C ILE A 322 5.22 36.99 22.20
N GLU A 323 6.38 36.43 21.93
CA GLU A 323 7.43 37.05 21.11
C GLU A 323 7.22 36.64 19.65
N TYR A 324 7.50 37.55 18.72
CA TYR A 324 7.53 37.20 17.30
C TYR A 324 8.84 37.64 16.64
N THR A 325 9.28 36.86 15.66
CA THR A 325 10.43 37.17 14.80
C THR A 325 10.07 36.91 13.35
N ILE A 326 10.34 37.88 12.47
CA ILE A 326 10.12 37.80 11.03
C ILE A 326 11.45 37.53 10.33
N TYR A 327 11.45 36.55 9.46
CA TYR A 327 12.56 36.16 8.59
C TYR A 327 12.20 36.38 7.12
N SER A 328 13.15 36.88 6.32
CA SER A 328 13.05 36.83 4.85
C SER A 328 13.26 35.41 4.33
N ILE A 329 12.96 35.19 3.05
CA ILE A 329 13.08 33.89 2.38
C ILE A 329 14.50 33.29 2.40
N ASP A 330 15.52 34.12 2.56
CA ASP A 330 16.94 33.74 2.70
C ASP A 330 17.32 33.39 4.16
N GLY A 331 16.37 33.39 5.09
CA GLY A 331 16.58 33.09 6.51
C GLY A 331 17.10 34.27 7.34
N LYS A 332 17.25 35.47 6.75
CA LYS A 332 17.69 36.65 7.50
C LYS A 332 16.57 37.19 8.38
N GLN A 333 16.86 37.42 9.66
CA GLN A 333 15.96 38.11 10.58
C GLN A 333 15.80 39.58 10.16
N VAL A 334 14.55 39.99 9.90
CA VAL A 334 14.21 41.37 9.47
C VAL A 334 13.45 42.17 10.52
N LYS A 335 12.77 41.51 11.46
CA LYS A 335 12.06 42.16 12.57
C LYS A 335 11.90 41.21 13.75
N SER A 336 11.93 41.72 14.98
CA SER A 336 11.56 40.95 16.18
C SER A 336 10.97 41.89 17.23
N SER A 337 9.93 41.46 17.95
CA SER A 337 9.27 42.24 19.02
C SER A 337 8.31 41.36 19.82
N ASN A 338 7.87 41.84 20.98
CA ASN A 338 6.69 41.31 21.67
C ASN A 338 5.40 41.66 20.92
N LEU A 339 4.44 40.75 20.95
CA LEU A 339 3.12 40.91 20.32
C LEU A 339 2.16 41.64 21.26
N ASN A 340 2.03 42.96 21.12
CA ASN A 340 1.20 43.78 22.00
C ASN A 340 -0.20 44.10 21.44
N SER A 341 -0.53 43.60 20.25
CA SER A 341 -1.83 43.76 19.59
C SER A 341 -2.04 42.64 18.58
N ASP A 342 -3.25 42.52 18.05
CA ASP A 342 -3.64 41.64 16.95
C ASP A 342 -3.09 42.07 15.57
N SER A 343 -2.17 43.05 15.54
CA SER A 343 -1.60 43.56 14.32
C SER A 343 -0.10 43.78 14.40
N ILE A 344 0.60 43.48 13.30
CA ILE A 344 2.04 43.70 13.17
C ILE A 344 2.28 44.65 12.00
N ASN A 345 2.92 45.80 12.26
CA ASN A 345 3.33 46.72 11.21
C ASN A 345 4.45 46.08 10.36
N VAL A 346 4.23 45.97 9.05
CA VAL A 346 5.17 45.42 8.06
C VAL A 346 5.44 46.40 6.91
N GLU A 347 5.03 47.67 7.04
CA GLU A 347 5.19 48.72 6.02
C GLU A 347 6.65 48.90 5.58
N GLY A 348 7.59 48.77 6.53
CA GLY A 348 9.03 48.89 6.27
C GLY A 348 9.69 47.68 5.59
N LEU A 349 8.95 46.60 5.32
CA LEU A 349 9.46 45.44 4.60
C LEU A 349 9.33 45.65 3.07
N VAL A 350 10.34 45.21 2.32
CA VAL A 350 10.27 45.17 0.85
C VAL A 350 9.32 44.07 0.39
N SER A 351 8.73 44.22 -0.80
CA SER A 351 7.85 43.20 -1.41
C SER A 351 8.57 41.86 -1.52
N GLY A 352 7.92 40.77 -1.11
CA GLY A 352 8.54 39.44 -1.06
C GLY A 352 7.82 38.45 -0.15
N VAL A 353 8.41 37.26 0.00
CA VAL A 353 7.92 36.19 0.90
C VAL A 353 8.67 36.25 2.22
N TYR A 354 7.93 36.11 3.31
CA TYR A 354 8.45 36.13 4.67
C TYR A 354 7.83 35.02 5.51
N PHE A 355 8.55 34.64 6.55
CA PHE A 355 8.09 33.73 7.59
C PHE A 355 8.07 34.50 8.91
N ILE A 356 6.98 34.38 9.65
CA ILE A 356 6.87 34.90 11.01
C ILE A 356 6.81 33.73 11.97
N HIS A 357 7.69 33.76 12.95
CA HIS A 357 7.80 32.78 14.01
C HIS A 357 7.32 33.41 15.31
N PHE A 358 6.33 32.81 15.95
CA PHE A 358 5.80 33.18 17.26
C PHE A 358 6.33 32.22 18.31
N ASN A 359 6.69 32.72 19.48
CA ASN A 359 7.20 31.95 20.60
C ASN A 359 6.55 32.43 21.91
N ASP A 360 5.96 31.51 22.67
CA ASP A 360 5.51 31.77 24.04
C ASP A 360 6.63 31.43 25.03
N LYS A 361 6.62 32.07 26.19
CA LYS A 361 7.56 31.77 27.29
C LYS A 361 7.45 30.34 27.82
N ASN A 362 6.34 29.65 27.54
CA ASN A 362 6.11 28.24 27.89
C ASN A 362 6.60 27.24 26.83
N SER A 363 7.43 27.68 25.87
CA SER A 363 8.07 26.84 24.84
C SER A 363 7.18 26.35 23.70
N SER A 364 5.96 26.87 23.55
CA SER A 364 5.15 26.68 22.34
C SER A 364 5.55 27.67 21.25
N ALA A 365 5.68 27.20 20.02
CA ALA A 365 6.03 28.05 18.89
C ALA A 365 5.17 27.78 17.66
N LYS A 366 4.89 28.80 16.85
CA LYS A 366 4.14 28.67 15.59
C LYS A 366 4.77 29.47 14.48
N SER A 367 4.85 28.92 13.28
CA SER A 367 5.40 29.60 12.11
C SER A 367 4.36 29.81 11.04
N LEU A 368 4.19 31.04 10.55
CA LEU A 368 3.28 31.37 9.46
C LEU A 368 4.04 32.00 8.29
N LYS A 369 3.62 31.68 7.07
CA LYS A 369 4.14 32.30 5.84
C LYS A 369 3.23 33.43 5.38
N PHE A 370 3.80 34.58 5.00
CA PHE A 370 3.04 35.67 4.39
C PHE A 370 3.77 36.33 3.21
N ILE A 371 3.00 36.98 2.34
CA ILE A 371 3.50 37.68 1.15
C ILE A 371 3.30 39.19 1.34
N LYS A 372 4.39 39.97 1.30
CA LYS A 372 4.37 41.44 1.30
C LYS A 372 4.22 41.95 -0.14
N LYS A 373 3.22 42.79 -0.38
CA LYS A 373 3.01 43.51 -1.66
C LYS A 373 3.94 44.69 -1.80
#